data_AF-A0AA39UKK0-F1
#
_entry.id   AF-A0AA39UKK0-F1
#
_cell.length_a   1.000
_cell.length_b   1.000
_cell.length_c   1.000
_cell.angle_alpha   90.00
_cell.angle_beta   90.00
_cell.angle_gamma   90.00
#
_symmetry.space_group_name_H-M   'P 1'
#
loop_
_entity.id
_entity.type
_entity.pdbx_description
1 polymer ?
#
loop_
_entity_poly.entity_id
_entity_poly.type
_entity_poly.pdbx_seq_one_letter_code
_entity_poly.pdbx_strand_id
1 'polypeptide(L)'
;YTRDLGEALRSLSLSFSAPTFPSDQWKNILQDVYVDFDRIYGYDIDLEGKVCDASSWMSAFDTYKAAVVFAFPEREVELKAYHQHISNLFVHRNRSFHGDVISYDRAVRKFVGGRRDVLFNEFAKFDIIQRAHL
;
A
#
# COMPACT_ATOMS: atom_id res chain seq x y z
N TYR A 1 0.51 6.91 -20.24
CA TYR A 1 -0.55 5.92 -19.95
C TYR A 1 -1.71 6.62 -19.21
N THR A 2 -2.38 7.60 -19.84
CA THR A 2 -3.43 8.43 -19.19
C THR A 2 -4.80 8.33 -19.87
N ARG A 3 -4.94 7.51 -20.92
CA ARG A 3 -6.14 7.54 -21.76
C ARG A 3 -7.32 6.73 -21.27
N ASP A 4 -7.15 5.75 -20.36
CA ASP A 4 -8.25 4.85 -20.01
C ASP A 4 -8.45 4.61 -18.52
N LEU A 5 -8.31 5.65 -17.69
CA LEU A 5 -8.74 5.56 -16.29
C LEU A 5 -10.25 5.30 -16.16
N GLY A 6 -11.04 5.86 -17.08
CA GLY A 6 -12.48 5.65 -17.14
C GLY A 6 -12.84 4.23 -17.56
N GLU A 7 -12.18 3.68 -18.58
CA GLU A 7 -12.41 2.28 -19.00
C GLU A 7 -11.88 1.27 -17.99
N ALA A 8 -10.74 1.54 -17.33
CA ALA A 8 -10.22 0.68 -16.28
C ALA A 8 -11.18 0.63 -15.08
N LEU A 9 -11.72 1.78 -14.63
CA LEU A 9 -12.73 1.83 -13.58
C LEU A 9 -14.05 1.16 -13.99
N ARG A 10 -14.49 1.33 -15.25
CA ARG A 10 -15.67 0.63 -15.78
C ARG A 10 -15.46 -0.88 -15.81
N SER A 11 -14.30 -1.33 -16.27
CA SER A 11 -13.93 -2.75 -16.33
C SER A 11 -13.85 -3.36 -14.93
N LEU A 12 -13.31 -2.61 -13.97
CA LEU A 12 -13.30 -2.95 -12.54
C LEU A 12 -14.72 -3.08 -11.97
N SER A 13 -15.58 -2.08 -12.21
CA SER A 13 -16.97 -2.08 -11.74
C SER A 13 -17.82 -3.18 -12.37
N LEU A 14 -17.44 -3.65 -13.57
CA LEU A 14 -18.08 -4.78 -14.25
C LEU A 14 -17.49 -6.13 -13.84
N SER A 15 -16.29 -6.16 -13.26
CA SER A 15 -15.67 -7.39 -12.78
C SER A 15 -16.25 -7.76 -11.42
N PHE A 16 -16.94 -8.90 -11.37
CA PHE A 16 -17.52 -9.45 -10.14
C PHE A 16 -16.44 -9.90 -9.13
N SER A 17 -15.18 -9.97 -9.54
CA SER A 17 -14.04 -10.42 -8.74
C SER A 17 -13.20 -9.27 -8.16
N ALA A 18 -13.55 -8.00 -8.41
CA ALA A 18 -12.83 -6.88 -7.83
C ALA A 18 -13.03 -6.84 -6.30
N PRO A 19 -11.96 -6.68 -5.51
CA PRO A 19 -12.08 -6.54 -4.07
C PRO A 19 -12.82 -5.25 -3.71
N THR A 20 -13.56 -5.29 -2.60
CA THR A 20 -14.22 -4.12 -2.01
C THR A 20 -13.17 -3.09 -1.64
N PHE A 21 -13.16 -1.94 -2.32
CA PHE A 21 -12.11 -0.94 -2.17
C PHE A 21 -12.63 0.46 -2.52
N PRO A 22 -12.14 1.53 -1.85
CA PRO A 22 -12.61 2.89 -2.11
C PRO A 22 -12.31 3.33 -3.55
N SER A 23 -13.30 3.89 -4.24
CA SER A 23 -13.17 4.33 -5.64
C SER A 23 -12.09 5.41 -5.84
N ASP A 24 -11.87 6.28 -4.86
CA ASP A 24 -10.77 7.26 -4.88
C ASP A 24 -9.39 6.60 -4.80
N GLN A 25 -9.27 5.53 -4.03
CA GLN A 25 -8.01 4.80 -3.90
C GLN A 25 -7.77 3.90 -5.13
N TRP A 26 -8.82 3.38 -5.78
CA TRP A 26 -8.69 2.70 -7.08
C TRP A 26 -8.04 3.59 -8.14
N LYS A 27 -8.45 4.87 -8.20
CA LYS A 27 -7.81 5.85 -9.09
C LYS A 27 -6.32 6.01 -8.79
N ASN A 28 -5.95 5.99 -7.51
CA ASN A 28 -4.56 6.11 -7.09
C ASN A 28 -3.74 4.88 -7.50
N ILE A 29 -4.29 3.68 -7.35
CA ILE A 29 -3.66 2.44 -7.84
C ILE A 29 -3.46 2.50 -9.36
N LEU A 30 -4.50 2.85 -10.12
CA LEU A 30 -4.44 2.90 -11.58
C LEU A 30 -3.48 3.98 -12.11
N GLN A 31 -3.27 5.05 -11.35
CA GLN A 31 -2.28 6.09 -11.68
C GLN A 31 -0.87 5.75 -11.22
N ASP A 32 -0.71 4.66 -10.48
CA ASP A 32 0.52 4.26 -9.80
C ASP A 32 1.05 5.37 -8.86
N VAL A 33 0.14 5.93 -8.05
CA VAL A 33 0.45 6.99 -7.08
C VAL A 33 0.17 6.53 -5.65
N TYR A 34 0.59 7.35 -4.69
CA TYR A 34 0.42 7.09 -3.27
C TYR A 34 -1.04 6.76 -2.91
N VAL A 35 -1.22 5.63 -2.22
CA VAL A 35 -2.52 5.17 -1.71
C VAL A 35 -2.55 5.32 -0.19
N ASP A 36 -3.62 5.91 0.35
CA ASP A 36 -3.73 6.15 1.79
C ASP A 36 -4.33 4.94 2.51
N PHE A 37 -3.57 4.37 3.45
CA PHE A 37 -3.96 3.16 4.18
C PHE A 37 -4.97 3.44 5.28
N ASP A 38 -4.97 4.63 5.87
CA ASP A 38 -6.00 5.02 6.85
C ASP A 38 -7.38 5.00 6.18
N ARG A 39 -7.44 5.37 4.90
CA ARG A 39 -8.68 5.39 4.12
C ARG A 39 -9.12 4.02 3.62
N ILE A 40 -8.18 3.11 3.36
CA ILE A 40 -8.49 1.71 3.07
C ILE A 40 -9.03 1.04 4.32
N TYR A 41 -8.31 1.19 5.44
CA TYR A 41 -8.65 0.55 6.69
C TYR A 41 -10.02 1.02 7.19
N GLY A 42 -10.27 2.33 7.24
CA GLY A 42 -11.56 2.87 7.67
C GLY A 42 -12.75 2.46 6.78
N TYR A 43 -12.51 2.10 5.51
CA TYR A 43 -13.53 1.56 4.62
C TYR A 43 -13.84 0.08 4.89
N ASP A 44 -12.81 -0.72 5.21
CA ASP A 44 -12.96 -2.15 5.48
C ASP A 44 -13.71 -2.42 6.81
N ILE A 45 -13.47 -1.58 7.82
CA ILE A 45 -14.05 -1.75 9.16
C ILE A 45 -15.24 -0.82 9.48
N ASP A 46 -15.72 -0.01 8.54
CA ASP A 46 -16.81 0.98 8.72
C ASP A 46 -16.65 1.87 9.98
N LEU A 47 -15.41 2.16 10.34
CA LEU A 47 -15.02 2.92 11.54
C LEU A 47 -13.99 3.99 11.17
N GLU A 48 -13.86 5.06 11.96
CA GLU A 48 -12.77 6.05 11.87
C GLU A 48 -11.42 5.45 12.33
N GLY A 49 -11.10 4.26 11.84
CA GLY A 49 -9.90 3.51 12.18
C GLY A 49 -8.67 4.11 11.53
N LYS A 50 -7.72 4.53 12.34
CA LYS A 50 -6.37 4.88 11.91
C LYS A 50 -5.48 3.65 11.99
N VAL A 51 -4.61 3.46 10.99
CA VAL A 51 -3.56 2.45 11.05
C VAL A 51 -2.55 2.85 12.13
N CYS A 52 -2.49 2.09 13.21
CA CYS A 52 -1.73 2.44 14.42
C CYS A 52 -0.87 1.30 14.95
N ASP A 53 -1.04 0.08 14.44
CA ASP A 53 -0.29 -1.09 14.86
C ASP A 53 -0.10 -2.10 13.73
N ALA A 54 0.69 -3.16 14.00
CA ALA A 54 1.02 -4.17 13.00
C ALA A 54 -0.22 -4.84 12.38
N SER A 55 -1.25 -5.15 13.18
CA SER A 55 -2.48 -5.79 12.69
C SER A 55 -3.29 -4.88 11.77
N SER A 56 -3.53 -3.63 12.18
CA SER A 56 -4.24 -2.67 11.32
C SER A 56 -3.47 -2.39 10.03
N TRP A 57 -2.13 -2.34 10.10
CA TRP A 57 -1.30 -2.19 8.91
C TRP A 57 -1.36 -3.42 7.99
N MET A 58 -1.28 -4.63 8.53
CA MET A 58 -1.37 -5.88 7.75
C MET A 58 -2.70 -5.96 7.01
N SER A 59 -3.83 -5.72 7.69
CA SER A 59 -5.16 -5.69 7.05
C SER A 59 -5.23 -4.67 5.92
N ALA A 60 -4.79 -3.43 6.18
CA ALA A 60 -4.78 -2.39 5.14
C ALA A 60 -3.87 -2.74 3.95
N PHE A 61 -2.71 -3.33 4.23
CA PHE A 61 -1.75 -3.74 3.20
C PHE A 61 -2.28 -4.91 2.38
N ASP A 62 -2.92 -5.91 2.98
CA ASP A 62 -3.48 -7.03 2.23
C ASP A 62 -4.62 -6.59 1.30
N THR A 63 -5.48 -5.69 1.77
CA THR A 63 -6.53 -5.07 0.93
C THR A 63 -5.91 -4.26 -0.21
N TYR A 64 -4.86 -3.47 0.06
CA TYR A 64 -4.08 -2.78 -0.97
C TYR A 64 -3.44 -3.76 -1.96
N LYS A 65 -2.79 -4.82 -1.49
CA LYS A 65 -2.11 -5.83 -2.30
C LYS A 65 -3.10 -6.52 -3.23
N ALA A 66 -4.26 -6.92 -2.73
CA ALA A 66 -5.31 -7.54 -3.53
C ALA A 66 -5.76 -6.62 -4.67
N ALA A 67 -5.98 -5.34 -4.38
CA ALA A 67 -6.37 -4.36 -5.40
C ALA A 67 -5.25 -4.10 -6.43
N VAL A 68 -3.99 -4.00 -6.01
CA VAL A 68 -2.86 -3.81 -6.93
C VAL A 68 -2.61 -5.03 -7.78
N VAL A 69 -2.62 -6.25 -7.21
CA VAL A 69 -2.41 -7.50 -7.96
C VAL A 69 -3.55 -7.72 -8.96
N PHE A 70 -4.78 -7.32 -8.61
CA PHE A 70 -5.90 -7.35 -9.54
C PHE A 70 -5.68 -6.45 -10.76
N ALA A 71 -5.16 -5.23 -10.56
CA ALA A 71 -4.88 -4.31 -11.66
C ALA A 71 -3.55 -4.59 -12.39
N PHE A 72 -2.55 -5.06 -11.67
CA PHE A 72 -1.15 -5.26 -12.10
C PHE A 72 -0.61 -6.56 -11.51
N PRO A 73 -0.94 -7.73 -12.09
CA PRO A 73 -0.58 -9.03 -11.54
C PRO A 73 0.95 -9.23 -11.43
N GLU A 74 1.73 -8.59 -12.31
CA GLU A 74 3.19 -8.67 -12.31
C GLU A 74 3.85 -8.07 -11.05
N ARG A 75 3.13 -7.22 -10.30
CA ARG A 75 3.64 -6.55 -9.10
C ARG A 75 3.52 -7.38 -7.82
N GLU A 76 2.95 -8.58 -7.89
CA GLU A 76 2.77 -9.42 -6.70
C GLU A 76 4.10 -9.74 -5.99
N VAL A 77 5.14 -10.04 -6.75
CA VAL A 77 6.45 -10.46 -6.22
C VAL A 77 7.08 -9.37 -5.38
N GLU A 78 7.07 -8.12 -5.87
CA GLU A 78 7.63 -6.99 -5.13
C GLU A 78 6.81 -6.65 -3.88
N LEU A 79 5.47 -6.69 -3.97
CA LEU A 79 4.58 -6.39 -2.86
C LEU A 79 4.71 -7.43 -1.75
N LYS A 80 4.88 -8.71 -2.11
CA LYS A 80 5.13 -9.79 -1.15
C LYS A 80 6.45 -9.59 -0.42
N ALA A 81 7.52 -9.23 -1.14
CA ALA A 81 8.81 -8.94 -0.53
C ALA A 81 8.73 -7.74 0.44
N TYR A 82 8.04 -6.68 0.03
CA TYR A 82 7.84 -5.50 0.86
C TYR A 82 6.95 -5.78 2.08
N HIS A 83 5.89 -6.57 1.93
CA HIS A 83 5.06 -7.00 3.05
C HIS A 83 5.88 -7.72 4.11
N GLN A 84 6.77 -8.63 3.69
CA GLN A 84 7.66 -9.34 4.60
C GLN A 84 8.69 -8.42 5.26
N HIS A 85 9.25 -7.46 4.53
CA HIS A 85 10.16 -6.44 5.06
C HIS A 85 9.53 -5.65 6.22
N ILE A 86 8.36 -5.06 6.00
CA ILE A 86 7.68 -4.26 7.02
C ILE A 86 7.17 -5.14 8.17
N SER A 87 6.65 -6.33 7.89
CA SER A 87 6.24 -7.29 8.92
C SER A 87 7.40 -7.66 9.84
N ASN A 88 8.59 -7.90 9.28
CA ASN A 88 9.79 -8.14 10.08
C ASN A 88 10.14 -6.95 10.97
N LEU A 89 10.00 -5.70 10.48
CA LEU A 89 10.23 -4.51 11.30
C LEU A 89 9.28 -4.43 12.50
N PHE A 90 8.00 -4.77 12.32
CA PHE A 90 7.03 -4.83 13.42
C PHE A 90 7.35 -5.92 14.45
N VAL A 91 7.84 -7.08 14.01
CA VAL A 91 8.21 -8.20 14.90
C VAL A 91 9.45 -7.87 15.75
N HIS A 92 10.44 -7.20 15.16
CA HIS A 92 11.70 -6.89 15.85
C HIS A 92 11.64 -5.60 16.68
N ARG A 93 10.60 -4.77 16.51
CA ARG A 93 10.40 -3.54 17.29
C ARG A 93 9.32 -3.71 18.34
N ASN A 94 9.54 -3.09 19.49
CA ASN A 94 8.53 -3.02 20.53
C ASN A 94 7.30 -2.25 20.01
N ARG A 95 6.11 -2.59 20.52
CA ARG A 95 4.83 -1.97 20.15
C ARG A 95 4.83 -0.44 20.27
N SER A 96 5.58 0.12 21.23
CA SER A 96 5.73 1.57 21.38
C SER A 96 6.38 2.26 20.17
N PHE A 97 7.17 1.54 19.37
CA PHE A 97 7.82 2.05 18.16
C PHE A 97 7.11 1.61 16.88
N HIS A 98 5.90 1.03 16.96
CA HIS A 98 5.12 0.68 15.77
C HIS A 98 4.71 1.92 14.96
N GLY A 99 4.52 3.06 15.62
CA GLY A 99 4.28 4.34 14.95
C GLY A 99 5.42 4.77 14.02
N ASP A 100 6.67 4.44 14.37
CA ASP A 100 7.85 4.73 13.55
C ASP A 100 7.90 3.85 12.31
N VAL A 101 7.56 2.56 12.45
CA VAL A 101 7.45 1.61 11.32
C VAL A 101 6.35 2.04 10.35
N ILE A 102 5.21 2.49 10.87
CA ILE A 102 4.11 3.02 10.04
C ILE A 102 4.54 4.31 9.33
N SER A 103 5.28 5.18 10.01
CA SER A 103 5.80 6.41 9.42
C SER A 103 6.82 6.11 8.32
N TYR A 104 7.72 5.15 8.55
CA TYR A 104 8.64 4.59 7.56
C TYR A 104 7.91 4.04 6.33
N ASP A 105 6.94 3.16 6.52
CA ASP A 105 6.13 2.61 5.44
C ASP A 105 5.44 3.72 4.63
N ARG A 106 4.86 4.72 5.32
CA ARG A 106 4.20 5.85 4.67
C ARG A 106 5.18 6.65 3.82
N ALA A 107 6.40 6.87 4.30
CA ALA A 107 7.43 7.59 3.56
C ALA A 107 7.90 6.80 2.33
N VAL A 108 8.11 5.48 2.46
CA VAL A 108 8.47 4.61 1.33
C VAL A 108 7.37 4.59 0.27
N ARG A 109 6.09 4.41 0.65
CA ARG A 109 4.98 4.43 -0.30
C ARG A 109 4.82 5.77 -1.01
N LYS A 110 5.06 6.89 -0.33
CA LYS A 110 5.09 8.22 -0.97
C LYS A 110 6.26 8.36 -1.95
N PHE A 111 7.43 7.83 -1.59
CA PHE A 111 8.61 7.85 -2.45
C PHE A 111 8.39 7.04 -3.72
N VAL A 112 7.89 5.81 -3.60
CA VAL A 112 7.56 4.93 -4.73
C VAL A 112 6.43 5.54 -5.57
N GLY A 113 5.32 5.98 -4.96
CA GLY A 113 4.22 6.60 -5.70
C GLY A 113 4.55 7.97 -6.34
N GLY A 114 5.64 8.60 -5.95
CA GLY A 114 6.18 9.81 -6.60
C GLY A 114 7.19 9.50 -7.71
N ARG A 115 7.64 8.24 -7.83
CA ARG A 115 8.73 7.79 -8.69
C ARG A 115 8.35 6.51 -9.43
N ARG A 116 8.00 6.65 -10.70
CA ARG A 116 7.66 5.51 -11.58
C ARG A 116 8.86 4.59 -11.92
N ASP A 117 10.06 4.94 -11.47
CA ASP A 117 11.32 4.22 -11.69
C ASP A 117 11.81 3.42 -10.47
N VAL A 118 10.98 3.29 -9.42
CA VAL A 118 11.34 2.61 -8.17
C VAL A 118 10.32 1.54 -7.85
N LEU A 119 10.79 0.34 -7.56
CA LEU A 119 9.97 -0.81 -7.15
C LEU A 119 10.04 -1.03 -5.64
N PHE A 120 9.01 -1.69 -5.09
CA PHE A 120 8.86 -1.95 -3.65
C PHE A 120 9.92 -2.91 -3.07
N ASN A 121 10.60 -3.68 -3.92
CA ASN A 121 11.65 -4.60 -3.53
C ASN A 121 13.07 -4.00 -3.59
N GLU A 122 13.23 -2.75 -4.04
CA GLU A 122 14.53 -2.08 -4.13
C GLU A 122 14.94 -1.48 -2.78
N PHE A 123 15.05 -2.31 -1.74
CA PHE A 123 15.30 -1.88 -0.36
C PHE A 123 16.53 -0.99 -0.18
N ALA A 124 17.55 -1.16 -1.01
CA ALA A 124 18.74 -0.31 -1.02
C ALA A 124 18.41 1.18 -1.27
N LYS A 125 17.37 1.47 -2.07
CA LYS A 125 16.90 2.84 -2.33
C LYS A 125 16.16 3.44 -1.13
N PHE A 126 15.79 2.63 -0.14
CA PHE A 126 15.07 3.06 1.06
C PHE A 126 15.97 3.26 2.28
N ASP A 127 17.28 2.99 2.19
CA ASP A 127 18.22 3.12 3.34
C ASP A 127 18.19 4.52 3.97
N ILE A 128 18.12 5.57 3.15
CA ILE A 128 18.02 6.96 3.63
C ILE A 128 16.70 7.18 4.40
N ILE A 129 15.60 6.64 3.89
CA ILE A 129 14.27 6.75 4.53
C ILE A 129 14.24 5.94 5.83
N GLN A 130 14.88 4.76 5.82
CA GLN A 130 14.97 3.88 6.97
C GLN A 130 15.71 4.55 8.11
N ARG A 131 16.91 5.09 7.85
CA ARG A 131 17.70 5.80 8.87
C ARG A 131 17.02 7.04 9.45
N ALA A 132 16.15 7.67 8.67
CA ALA A 132 15.42 8.85 9.11
C ALA A 132 14.26 8.53 10.07
N HIS A 133 13.75 7.30 10.07
CA HIS A 133 12.52 6.94 10.79
C HIS A 133 12.70 5.78 11.79
N LEU A 134 13.70 4.92 11.61
CA LEU A 134 13.93 3.71 12.41
C LEU A 134 15.27 3.76 13.12
#